data_AF-A0A367I0U4-F1
#
_entry.id   AF-A0A367I0U4-F1
#
_cell.length_a   1.000
_cell.length_b   1.000
_cell.length_c   1.000
_cell.angle_alpha   90.00
_cell.angle_beta   90.00
_cell.angle_gamma   90.00
#
_symmetry.space_group_name_H-M   'P 1'
#
loop_
_entity.id
_entity.type
_entity.pdbx_description
1 polymer ?
#
loop_
_entity_poly.entity_id
_entity_poly.type
_entity_poly.pdbx_seq_one_letter_code
_entity_poly.pdbx_strand_id
1 'polypeptide(L)'
;MSLSDKPSLIITPMDLTTLDTFRIAIGVAILLYVANCMLNQKVWIRKTFSWGTKEEYPKIFQMNIIGGTLIGLFLVASPFLF
;
A
#
# COMPACT_ATOMS: atom_id res chain seq x y z
N MET A 1 1.95 -37.30 27.35
CA MET A 1 1.68 -35.88 27.64
C MET A 1 2.04 -35.08 26.39
N SER A 2 1.21 -34.11 26.05
CA SER A 2 0.75 -33.75 24.71
C SER A 2 1.76 -33.34 23.63
N LEU A 3 1.39 -33.74 22.41
CA LEU A 3 1.65 -33.12 21.12
C LEU A 3 1.12 -31.66 21.10
N SER A 4 1.77 -30.78 20.33
CA SER A 4 1.39 -29.40 19.96
C SER A 4 2.06 -28.27 20.74
N ASP A 5 3.07 -27.65 20.13
CA ASP A 5 2.93 -26.24 19.76
C ASP A 5 3.80 -25.88 18.54
N LYS A 6 3.08 -25.68 17.42
CA LYS A 6 3.29 -24.86 16.21
C LYS A 6 4.68 -24.79 15.54
N PRO A 7 4.72 -24.82 14.18
CA PRO A 7 5.97 -24.62 13.45
C PRO A 7 6.53 -23.27 13.84
N SER A 8 7.70 -23.30 14.47
CA SER A 8 8.59 -22.17 14.60
C SER A 8 8.87 -21.72 13.17
N LEU A 9 8.18 -20.68 12.73
CA LEU A 9 8.41 -20.03 11.46
C LEU A 9 9.71 -19.24 11.64
N ILE A 10 10.82 -19.98 11.67
CA ILE A 10 12.17 -19.46 11.84
C ILE A 10 12.52 -18.74 10.55
N ILE A 11 12.44 -17.41 10.60
CA ILE A 11 13.12 -16.53 9.64
C ILE A 11 14.26 -15.86 10.42
N THR A 12 15.48 -16.30 10.16
CA THR A 12 16.74 -15.58 10.43
C THR A 12 17.05 -14.63 9.26
N PRO A 13 18.01 -13.69 9.34
CA PRO A 13 18.34 -12.67 10.32
C PRO A 13 18.20 -11.28 9.65
N MET A 14 17.01 -10.69 9.73
CA MET A 14 16.71 -9.28 9.52
C MET A 14 15.33 -9.16 10.16
N ASP A 15 15.26 -8.76 11.43
CA ASP A 15 14.00 -8.74 12.18
C ASP A 15 13.10 -7.62 11.65
N LEU A 16 12.52 -7.86 10.47
CA LEU A 16 11.42 -7.08 9.93
C LEU A 16 10.26 -7.35 10.87
N THR A 17 10.06 -6.44 11.81
CA THR A 17 9.05 -6.64 12.86
C THR A 17 7.70 -6.92 12.19
N THR A 18 6.80 -7.61 12.87
CA THR A 18 5.44 -7.83 12.34
C THR A 18 4.81 -6.52 11.86
N LEU A 19 5.12 -5.42 12.54
CA LEU A 19 4.71 -4.06 12.21
C LEU A 19 5.34 -3.54 10.90
N ASP A 20 6.63 -3.79 10.65
CA ASP A 20 7.29 -3.41 9.39
C ASP A 20 6.76 -4.20 8.20
N THR A 21 6.44 -5.48 8.41
CA THR A 21 5.75 -6.30 7.41
C THR A 21 4.37 -5.70 7.07
N PHE A 22 3.60 -5.29 8.07
CA PHE A 22 2.31 -4.60 7.83
C PHE A 22 2.48 -3.26 7.11
N ARG A 23 3.50 -2.46 7.47
CA ARG A 23 3.79 -1.18 6.79
C ARG A 23 4.10 -1.38 5.32
N ILE A 24 4.95 -2.35 4.99
CA ILE A 24 5.29 -2.69 3.60
C ILE A 24 4.04 -3.18 2.87
N ALA A 25 3.26 -4.08 3.47
CA ALA A 25 2.02 -4.58 2.87
C ALA A 25 1.02 -3.44 2.54
N ILE A 26 0.85 -2.48 3.47
CA ILE A 26 0.00 -1.29 3.24
C ILE A 26 0.59 -0.41 2.13
N GLY A 27 1.91 -0.16 2.15
CA GLY A 27 2.59 0.61 1.11
C GLY A 27 2.42 0.00 -0.28
N VAL A 28 2.61 -1.30 -0.41
CA VAL A 28 2.38 -2.06 -1.66
C VAL A 28 0.92 -1.97 -2.09
N ALA A 29 -0.04 -2.13 -1.17
CA ALA A 29 -1.46 -1.99 -1.50
C ALA A 29 -1.82 -0.59 -2.04
N ILE A 30 -1.23 0.47 -1.48
CA ILE A 30 -1.40 1.84 -1.97
C ILE A 30 -0.80 2.00 -3.37
N LEU A 31 0.41 1.47 -3.62
CA LEU A 31 1.04 1.52 -4.94
C LEU A 31 0.25 0.74 -5.99
N LEU A 32 -0.31 -0.42 -5.63
CA LEU A 32 -1.22 -1.17 -6.48
C LEU A 32 -2.49 -0.38 -6.79
N TYR A 33 -3.05 0.33 -5.81
CA TYR A 33 -4.18 1.21 -6.03
C TYR A 33 -3.85 2.35 -7.00
N VAL A 34 -2.69 3.00 -6.83
CA VAL A 34 -2.19 4.04 -7.76
C VAL A 34 -2.01 3.47 -9.17
N ALA A 35 -1.43 2.28 -9.30
CA ALA A 35 -1.27 1.60 -10.58
C ALA A 35 -2.64 1.29 -11.22
N ASN A 36 -3.60 0.80 -10.43
CA ASN A 36 -4.96 0.56 -10.87
C ASN A 36 -5.67 1.84 -11.34
N CYS A 37 -5.48 2.96 -10.62
CA CYS A 37 -5.98 4.27 -11.02
C CYS A 37 -5.37 4.72 -12.35
N MET A 38 -4.08 4.46 -12.56
CA MET A 38 -3.38 4.82 -13.80
C MET A 38 -3.83 3.98 -15.00
N LEU A 39 -4.01 2.67 -14.81
CA LEU A 39 -4.49 1.74 -15.85
C LEU A 39 -5.94 2.00 -16.24
N ASN A 40 -6.82 2.19 -15.27
CA ASN A 40 -8.25 2.42 -15.52
C ASN A 40 -8.59 3.89 -15.77
N GLN A 41 -7.62 4.81 -15.58
CA GLN A 41 -7.81 6.27 -15.58
C GLN A 41 -9.02 6.73 -14.75
N LYS A 42 -9.29 6.02 -13.66
CA LYS A 42 -10.41 6.25 -12.74
C LYS A 42 -9.89 6.45 -11.32
N VAL A 43 -10.53 7.34 -10.58
CA VAL A 43 -10.21 7.63 -9.19
C VAL A 43 -11.48 7.51 -8.35
N TRP A 44 -11.35 6.98 -7.14
CA TRP A 44 -12.45 6.94 -6.19
C TRP A 44 -12.73 8.34 -5.64
N ILE A 45 -13.93 8.86 -5.92
CA ILE A 45 -14.37 10.17 -5.45
C ILE A 45 -15.12 10.00 -4.13
N ARG A 46 -14.54 10.52 -3.03
CA ARG A 46 -15.15 10.42 -1.69
C ARG A 46 -16.47 11.19 -1.54
N LYS A 47 -16.70 12.22 -2.35
CA LYS A 47 -17.90 13.06 -2.29
C LYS A 47 -19.14 12.35 -2.86
N THR A 48 -18.96 11.62 -3.95
CA THR A 48 -20.03 10.92 -4.67
C THR A 48 -20.00 9.42 -4.43
N PHE A 49 -19.02 8.92 -3.65
CA PHE A 49 -18.73 7.50 -3.42
C PHE A 49 -18.77 6.67 -4.71
N SER A 50 -18.25 7.25 -5.79
CA SER A 50 -18.26 6.67 -7.13
C SER A 50 -16.88 6.75 -7.76
N TRP A 51 -16.65 5.88 -8.75
CA TRP A 51 -15.47 5.97 -9.61
C TRP A 51 -15.66 7.10 -10.62
N GLY A 52 -14.87 8.17 -10.49
CA GLY A 52 -14.82 9.27 -11.45
C GLY A 52 -13.68 9.07 -12.45
N THR A 53 -13.83 9.57 -13.68
CA THR A 53 -12.76 9.52 -14.68
C THR A 53 -11.77 10.66 -14.47
N LYS A 54 -10.55 10.48 -14.98
CA LYS A 54 -9.52 11.53 -15.00
C LYS A 54 -9.99 12.80 -15.71
N GLU A 55 -10.83 12.68 -16.74
CA GLU A 55 -11.31 13.81 -17.55
C GLU A 55 -12.23 14.74 -16.74
N GLU A 56 -13.08 14.18 -15.92
CA GLU A 56 -14.02 14.94 -15.08
C GLU A 56 -13.32 15.55 -13.85
N TYR A 57 -12.35 14.83 -13.28
CA TYR A 57 -11.66 15.25 -12.05
C TYR A 57 -10.12 15.18 -12.16
N PRO A 58 -9.49 15.95 -13.05
CA PRO A 58 -8.05 15.85 -13.32
C PRO A 58 -7.19 16.21 -12.11
N LYS A 59 -7.60 17.21 -11.33
CA LYS A 59 -6.87 17.63 -10.11
C LYS A 59 -6.91 16.57 -9.00
N ILE A 60 -8.07 15.95 -8.78
CA ILE A 60 -8.25 14.92 -7.74
C ILE A 60 -7.46 13.66 -8.13
N PHE A 61 -7.49 13.31 -9.41
CA PHE A 61 -6.68 12.23 -9.97
C PHE A 61 -5.19 12.47 -9.71
N GLN A 62 -4.65 13.63 -10.11
CA GLN A 62 -3.23 13.93 -9.89
C GLN A 62 -2.83 13.94 -8.41
N MET A 63 -3.67 14.51 -7.54
CA MET A 63 -3.39 14.52 -6.10
C MET A 63 -3.37 13.10 -5.50
N ASN A 64 -4.25 12.20 -5.95
CA ASN A 64 -4.24 10.79 -5.53
C ASN A 64 -3.00 10.06 -6.01
N ILE A 65 -2.58 10.26 -7.26
CA ILE A 65 -1.38 9.62 -7.81
C ILE A 65 -0.13 10.12 -7.09
N ILE A 66 0.06 11.44 -6.97
CA ILE A 66 1.24 12.03 -6.32
C ILE A 66 1.27 11.64 -4.83
N GLY A 67 0.15 11.85 -4.12
CA GLY A 67 0.07 11.51 -2.70
C GLY A 67 0.23 10.02 -2.43
N GLY A 68 -0.45 9.18 -3.20
CA GLY A 68 -0.38 7.73 -3.08
C GLY A 68 1.01 7.18 -3.42
N THR A 69 1.68 7.74 -4.43
CA THR A 69 3.04 7.32 -4.80
C THR A 69 4.05 7.72 -3.72
N LEU A 70 3.99 8.96 -3.23
CA LEU A 70 4.89 9.44 -2.17
C LEU A 70 4.71 8.63 -0.89
N ILE A 71 3.47 8.43 -0.44
CA ILE A 71 3.18 7.66 0.79
C ILE A 71 3.53 6.18 0.60
N GLY A 72 3.16 5.59 -0.53
CA GLY A 72 3.44 4.19 -0.83
C GLY A 72 4.94 3.90 -0.87
N LEU A 73 5.72 4.73 -1.57
CA LEU A 73 7.18 4.62 -1.60
C LEU A 73 7.79 4.86 -0.23
N PHE A 74 7.31 5.87 0.51
CA PHE A 74 7.81 6.14 1.86
C PHE A 74 7.59 4.95 2.79
N LEU A 75 6.40 4.34 2.79
CA LEU A 75 6.08 3.19 3.63
C LEU A 75 6.92 1.95 3.28
N VAL A 76 7.17 1.72 1.98
CA VAL A 76 7.99 0.59 1.54
C VAL A 76 9.47 0.84 1.83
N ALA A 77 9.98 2.04 1.62
CA ALA A 77 11.40 2.36 1.79
C ALA A 77 11.82 2.60 3.26
N SER A 78 10.90 3.08 4.11
CA SER A 78 11.18 3.41 5.52
C SER A 78 11.93 2.30 6.29
N PRO A 79 11.47 1.04 6.32
CA PRO A 79 12.15 -0.03 7.07
C PRO A 79 13.50 -0.47 6.49
N PHE A 80 13.89 0.05 5.32
CA PHE A 80 15.21 -0.19 4.72
C PHE A 80 16.16 1.01 4.88
N LEU A 81 15.64 2.20 5.15
CA LEU A 81 16.42 3.44 5.27
C LEU A 81 16.72 3.82 6.72
N PHE A 82 15.94 3.32 7.69
CA PHE A 82 16.04 3.58 9.12
C PHE A 82 15.74 2.30 9.91
#